data_AF-A0A6V7UGG7-F1
#
_entry.id   AF-A0A6V7UGG7-F1
#
_cell.length_a   1.000
_cell.length_b   1.000
_cell.length_c   1.000
_cell.angle_alpha   90.00
_cell.angle_beta   90.00
_cell.angle_gamma   90.00
#
_symmetry.space_group_name_H-M   'P 1'
#
loop_
_entity.id
_entity.type
_entity.pdbx_description
1 polymer ?
#
loop_
_entity_poly.entity_id
_entity_poly.type
_entity_poly.pdbx_seq_one_letter_code
_entity_poly.pdbx_strand_id
1 'polypeptide(L)'
;MLYKIIIFIIFYSIIEYLSADEAKCLKCICNHESGCKPLKCHWDVNSDSCGYFQIKLPYYKDCGAPMRKSGESIDSAWKRCSSDYQCSLKCVQAYIKRYQGKCPANMSACEKMSRVHNGGPGGCRSSSTNGYWAVIKKCHG
;
A
#
# COMPACT_ATOMS: atom_id res chain seq x y z
N MET A 1 -16.11 -20.50 -31.50
CA MET A 1 -16.10 -20.89 -30.06
C MET A 1 -14.69 -20.91 -29.50
N LEU A 2 -13.70 -21.49 -30.20
CA LEU A 2 -12.29 -21.53 -29.76
C LEU A 2 -11.68 -20.15 -29.47
N TYR A 3 -11.89 -19.14 -30.31
CA TYR A 3 -11.35 -17.78 -30.07
C TYR A 3 -11.92 -17.13 -28.79
N LYS A 4 -13.19 -17.40 -28.43
CA LYS A 4 -13.80 -16.89 -27.19
C LYS A 4 -13.16 -17.53 -25.96
N ILE A 5 -12.87 -18.83 -26.04
CA ILE A 5 -12.18 -19.58 -24.99
C ILE A 5 -10.75 -19.05 -24.82
N ILE A 6 -10.04 -18.81 -25.92
CA ILE A 6 -8.68 -18.23 -25.88
C ILE A 6 -8.68 -16.83 -25.25
N ILE A 7 -9.61 -15.95 -25.65
CA ILE A 7 -9.74 -14.60 -25.07
C ILE A 7 -10.00 -14.68 -23.56
N PHE A 8 -10.88 -15.58 -23.12
CA PHE A 8 -11.19 -15.76 -21.72
C PHE A 8 -9.97 -16.22 -20.91
N ILE A 9 -9.22 -17.19 -21.43
CA ILE A 9 -7.99 -17.70 -20.80
C ILE A 9 -6.96 -16.58 -20.66
N ILE A 10 -6.70 -15.82 -21.75
CA ILE A 10 -5.74 -14.71 -21.74
C ILE A 10 -6.15 -13.65 -20.70
N PHE A 11 -7.42 -13.26 -20.68
CA PHE A 11 -7.92 -12.26 -19.74
C PHE A 11 -7.75 -12.71 -18.29
N TYR A 12 -8.07 -13.98 -18.00
CA TYR A 12 -7.91 -14.56 -16.67
C TYR A 12 -6.43 -14.58 -16.24
N SER A 13 -5.53 -15.04 -17.11
CA SER A 13 -4.08 -15.04 -16.82
C SER A 13 -3.52 -13.64 -16.57
N ILE A 14 -4.01 -12.61 -17.29
CA ILE A 14 -3.63 -11.22 -17.04
C ILE A 14 -4.08 -10.76 -15.65
N ILE A 15 -5.33 -11.06 -15.26
CA ILE A 15 -5.84 -10.70 -13.93
C ILE A 15 -5.01 -11.37 -12.83
N GLU A 16 -4.72 -12.66 -12.96
CA GLU A 16 -3.91 -13.39 -11.99
C GLU A 16 -2.52 -12.77 -11.87
N TYR A 17 -1.86 -12.49 -12.99
CA TYR A 17 -0.54 -11.86 -13.00
C TYR A 17 -0.55 -10.49 -12.30
N LEU A 18 -1.52 -9.62 -12.60
CA LEU A 18 -1.65 -8.31 -11.95
C LEU A 18 -1.87 -8.42 -10.44
N SER A 19 -2.68 -9.39 -10.01
CA SER A 19 -2.92 -9.63 -8.58
C SER A 19 -1.68 -10.14 -7.86
N ALA A 20 -0.90 -11.01 -8.51
CA ALA A 20 0.36 -11.53 -7.98
C ALA A 20 1.44 -10.44 -7.89
N ASP A 21 1.53 -9.56 -8.90
CA ASP A 21 2.44 -8.42 -8.91
C ASP A 21 2.16 -7.44 -7.74
N GLU A 22 0.88 -7.10 -7.55
CA GLU A 22 0.43 -6.24 -6.44
C GLU A 22 0.78 -6.88 -5.09
N ALA A 23 0.44 -8.15 -4.90
CA ALA A 23 0.69 -8.88 -3.66
C ALA A 23 2.19 -8.96 -3.33
N LYS A 24 3.04 -9.19 -4.34
CA LYS A 24 4.50 -9.20 -4.17
C LYS A 24 5.01 -7.83 -3.73
N CYS A 25 4.52 -6.75 -4.35
CA CYS A 25 4.91 -5.39 -4.00
C CYS A 25 4.53 -5.05 -2.55
N LEU A 26 3.28 -5.34 -2.17
CA LEU A 26 2.78 -5.12 -0.80
C LEU A 26 3.56 -5.94 0.23
N LYS A 27 3.97 -7.17 -0.10
CA LYS A 27 4.82 -7.97 0.78
C LYS A 27 6.19 -7.32 1.01
N CYS A 28 6.80 -6.77 -0.04
CA CYS A 28 8.06 -6.05 0.07
C CYS A 28 7.94 -4.77 0.91
N ILE A 29 6.88 -3.99 0.70
CA ILE A 29 6.57 -2.81 1.52
C ILE A 29 6.42 -3.23 3.00
N CYS A 30 5.58 -4.22 3.29
CA CYS A 30 5.37 -4.71 4.67
C CYS A 30 6.67 -5.16 5.34
N ASN A 31 7.50 -5.93 4.62
CA ASN A 31 8.79 -6.40 5.12
C ASN A 31 9.77 -5.24 5.36
N HIS A 32 9.80 -4.23 4.50
CA HIS A 32 10.67 -3.07 4.66
C HIS A 32 10.24 -2.19 5.85
N GLU A 33 8.94 -1.95 6.00
CA GLU A 33 8.38 -1.08 7.03
C GLU A 33 8.48 -1.68 8.44
N SER A 34 8.37 -3.01 8.58
CA SER A 34 8.24 -3.63 9.91
C SER A 34 8.82 -5.03 10.05
N GLY A 35 9.49 -5.57 9.03
CA GLY A 35 9.71 -7.02 8.93
C GLY A 35 8.39 -7.78 8.79
N CYS A 36 7.33 -7.09 8.34
CA CYS A 36 5.96 -7.53 8.28
C CYS A 36 5.43 -8.06 9.62
N LYS A 37 5.60 -7.26 10.66
CA LYS A 37 5.16 -7.52 12.04
C LYS A 37 4.33 -6.33 12.58
N PRO A 38 3.42 -6.55 13.54
CA PRO A 38 2.61 -5.48 14.12
C PRO A 38 3.44 -4.67 15.13
N LEU A 39 4.36 -3.83 14.64
CA LEU A 39 5.17 -2.98 15.49
C LEU A 39 4.30 -1.95 16.21
N LYS A 40 4.66 -1.62 17.45
CA LYS A 40 4.04 -0.51 18.17
C LYS A 40 4.23 0.80 17.41
N CYS A 41 3.34 1.75 17.69
CA CYS A 41 3.51 3.11 17.22
C CYS A 41 4.84 3.68 17.73
N HIS A 42 5.57 4.35 16.85
CA HIS A 42 6.75 5.10 17.22
C HIS A 42 6.79 6.42 16.46
N TRP A 43 7.44 7.41 17.06
CA TRP A 43 7.58 8.73 16.48
C TRP A 43 8.49 8.67 15.26
N ASP A 44 7.97 9.11 14.12
CA ASP A 44 8.68 9.15 12.83
C ASP A 44 8.23 10.38 12.02
N VAL A 45 9.16 11.29 11.74
CA VAL A 45 8.93 12.54 10.97
C VAL A 45 7.60 13.22 11.32
N ASN A 46 7.61 14.01 12.39
CA ASN A 46 6.53 14.89 12.85
C ASN A 46 5.24 14.21 13.35
N SER A 47 5.15 12.88 13.38
CA SER A 47 4.00 12.16 13.95
C SER A 47 4.33 10.68 14.19
N ASP A 48 3.42 9.96 14.84
CA ASP A 48 3.56 8.52 15.02
C ASP A 48 3.24 7.72 13.74
N SER A 49 4.04 6.70 13.47
CA SER A 49 3.80 5.63 12.48
C SER A 49 3.55 4.31 13.21
N CYS A 50 2.58 3.50 12.75
CA CYS A 50 2.16 2.30 13.47
C CYS A 50 2.08 1.04 12.59
N GLY A 51 2.40 -0.11 13.18
CA GLY A 51 1.96 -1.43 12.70
C GLY A 51 2.70 -1.98 11.49
N TYR A 52 2.02 -2.86 10.74
CA TYR A 52 2.63 -3.63 9.64
C TYR A 52 3.23 -2.78 8.53
N PHE A 53 2.57 -1.66 8.24
CA PHE A 53 2.90 -0.77 7.12
C PHE A 53 3.22 0.65 7.60
N GLN A 54 3.56 0.82 8.88
CA GLN A 54 3.94 2.13 9.46
C GLN A 54 2.97 3.27 9.08
N ILE A 55 1.67 2.97 9.12
CA ILE A 55 0.61 3.89 8.69
C ILE A 55 0.51 5.03 9.70
N LYS A 56 0.55 6.28 9.23
CA LYS A 56 0.28 7.50 10.01
C LYS A 56 -1.22 7.79 10.10
N LEU A 57 -1.67 8.53 11.13
CA LEU A 57 -3.09 8.85 11.31
C LEU A 57 -3.74 9.54 10.08
N PRO A 58 -3.12 10.53 9.42
CA PRO A 58 -3.68 11.12 8.20
C PRO A 58 -3.85 10.11 7.07
N TYR A 59 -2.91 9.18 6.92
CA TYR A 59 -2.99 8.09 5.94
C TYR A 59 -4.23 7.22 6.20
N TYR A 60 -4.47 6.84 7.46
CA TYR A 60 -5.64 6.05 7.85
C TYR A 60 -6.96 6.77 7.59
N LYS A 61 -7.03 8.07 7.88
CA LYS A 61 -8.21 8.88 7.54
C LYS A 61 -8.47 8.86 6.04
N ASP A 62 -7.40 9.00 5.26
CA ASP A 62 -7.49 9.09 3.80
C ASP A 62 -7.81 7.78 3.09
N CYS A 63 -7.47 6.64 3.70
CA CYS A 63 -7.87 5.33 3.22
C CYS A 63 -9.32 4.96 3.60
N GLY A 64 -10.07 5.90 4.18
CA GLY A 64 -11.48 5.72 4.53
C GLY A 64 -11.72 5.13 5.92
N ALA A 65 -10.69 5.10 6.78
CA ALA A 65 -10.77 4.57 8.14
C ALA A 65 -11.39 3.16 8.22
N PRO A 66 -10.85 2.16 7.47
CA PRO A 66 -11.44 0.83 7.41
C PRO A 66 -11.57 0.20 8.79
N MET A 67 -12.65 -0.58 8.95
CA MET A 67 -12.98 -1.35 10.17
C MET A 67 -13.08 -0.50 11.45
N ARG A 68 -13.23 0.83 11.36
CA ARG A 68 -13.60 1.66 12.50
C ARG A 68 -15.00 1.30 12.99
N LYS A 69 -15.15 1.08 14.28
CA LYS A 69 -16.44 0.73 14.91
C LYS A 69 -17.25 1.99 15.20
N SER A 70 -18.59 1.84 15.27
CA SER A 70 -19.46 2.93 15.75
C SER A 70 -19.06 3.33 17.17
N GLY A 71 -18.97 4.64 17.43
CA GLY A 71 -18.52 5.20 18.71
C GLY A 71 -17.01 5.12 18.98
N GLU A 72 -16.21 4.45 18.15
CA GLU A 72 -14.76 4.36 18.34
C GLU A 72 -14.05 5.64 17.85
N SER A 73 -13.11 6.14 18.65
CA SER A 73 -12.26 7.27 18.28
C SER A 73 -11.41 6.92 17.05
N ILE A 74 -11.11 7.92 16.22
CA ILE A 74 -10.30 7.71 15.01
C ILE A 74 -8.87 7.24 15.33
N ASP A 75 -8.31 7.69 16.46
CA ASP A 75 -6.98 7.29 16.93
C ASP A 75 -6.96 5.81 17.34
N SER A 76 -7.89 5.38 18.20
CA SER A 76 -7.98 3.98 18.61
C SER A 76 -8.21 3.04 17.42
N ALA A 77 -9.09 3.45 16.49
CA ALA A 77 -9.36 2.70 15.27
C ALA A 77 -8.13 2.59 14.37
N TRP A 78 -7.38 3.68 14.22
CA TRP A 78 -6.12 3.72 13.47
C TRP A 78 -5.10 2.76 14.05
N LYS A 79 -4.78 2.87 15.34
CA LYS A 79 -3.77 2.02 16.00
C LYS A 79 -4.14 0.54 15.93
N ARG A 80 -5.42 0.22 16.15
CA ARG A 80 -5.96 -1.15 16.02
C ARG A 80 -5.87 -1.66 14.58
N CYS A 81 -6.26 -0.84 13.60
CA CYS A 81 -6.20 -1.22 12.19
C CYS A 81 -4.75 -1.41 11.71
N SER A 82 -3.84 -0.52 12.08
CA SER A 82 -2.42 -0.62 11.75
C SER A 82 -1.78 -1.90 12.29
N SER A 83 -2.23 -2.35 13.47
CA SER A 83 -1.76 -3.59 14.13
C SER A 83 -2.47 -4.86 13.64
N ASP A 84 -3.47 -4.74 12.76
CA ASP A 84 -4.17 -5.85 12.12
C ASP A 84 -3.73 -5.95 10.65
N TYR A 85 -3.18 -7.08 10.23
CA TYR A 85 -2.61 -7.21 8.88
C TYR A 85 -3.66 -6.97 7.79
N GLN A 86 -4.88 -7.50 7.95
CA GLN A 86 -5.92 -7.42 6.92
C GLN A 86 -6.50 -6.00 6.83
N CYS A 87 -6.68 -5.33 7.96
CA CYS A 87 -7.16 -3.96 8.01
C CYS A 87 -6.12 -3.00 7.42
N SER A 88 -4.87 -3.11 7.84
CA SER A 88 -3.77 -2.27 7.34
C SER A 88 -3.53 -2.49 5.84
N LEU A 89 -3.57 -3.73 5.36
CA LEU A 89 -3.50 -4.07 3.93
C LEU A 89 -4.60 -3.36 3.13
N LYS A 90 -5.86 -3.48 3.57
CA LYS A 90 -7.00 -2.79 2.93
C LYS A 90 -6.83 -1.27 2.94
N CYS A 91 -6.29 -0.71 4.03
CA CYS A 91 -6.01 0.71 4.11
C CYS A 91 -4.95 1.13 3.08
N VAL A 92 -3.84 0.40 2.96
CA VAL A 92 -2.82 0.69 1.94
C VAL A 92 -3.43 0.62 0.55
N GLN A 93 -4.13 -0.47 0.20
CA GLN A 93 -4.77 -0.60 -1.12
C GLN A 93 -5.74 0.55 -1.43
N ALA A 94 -6.58 0.95 -0.48
CA ALA A 94 -7.51 2.07 -0.66
C ALA A 94 -6.77 3.41 -0.84
N TYR A 95 -5.71 3.65 -0.07
CA TYR A 95 -4.89 4.86 -0.18
C TYR A 95 -4.17 4.95 -1.52
N ILE A 96 -3.57 3.84 -1.97
CA ILE A 96 -2.91 3.76 -3.27
C ILE A 96 -3.94 3.95 -4.39
N LYS A 97 -5.10 3.29 -4.32
CA LYS A 97 -6.19 3.50 -5.30
C LYS A 97 -6.60 4.96 -5.38
N ARG A 98 -6.67 5.67 -4.25
CA ARG A 98 -7.03 7.09 -4.19
C ARG A 98 -6.00 8.00 -4.85
N TYR A 99 -4.71 7.70 -4.73
CA TYR A 99 -3.63 8.64 -5.08
C TYR A 99 -2.74 8.23 -6.25
N GLN A 100 -2.74 6.97 -6.69
CA GLN A 100 -1.89 6.49 -7.78
C GLN A 100 -2.11 7.23 -9.12
N GLY A 101 -3.31 7.74 -9.35
CA GLY A 101 -3.63 8.53 -10.56
C GLY A 101 -2.87 9.86 -10.64
N LYS A 102 -2.28 10.32 -9.53
CA LYS A 102 -1.41 11.50 -9.52
C LYS A 102 -0.02 11.19 -10.07
N CYS A 103 0.36 9.94 -10.28
CA CYS A 103 1.68 9.55 -10.74
C CYS A 103 1.81 9.58 -12.27
N PRO A 104 3.04 9.77 -12.81
CA PRO A 104 3.31 9.60 -14.23
C PRO A 104 2.83 8.24 -14.77
N ALA A 105 2.26 8.24 -15.99
CA ALA A 105 1.66 7.04 -16.58
C ALA A 105 2.66 5.90 -16.78
N ASN A 106 3.91 6.24 -17.13
CA ASN A 106 5.00 5.33 -17.45
C ASN A 106 5.65 4.62 -16.24
N MET A 107 5.25 4.94 -15.01
CA MET A 107 5.70 4.20 -13.84
C MET A 107 4.96 2.86 -13.71
N SER A 108 5.67 1.83 -13.25
CA SER A 108 5.06 0.54 -12.92
C SER A 108 4.05 0.68 -11.76
N ALA A 109 3.15 -0.29 -11.62
CA ALA A 109 2.20 -0.31 -10.51
C ALA A 109 2.93 -0.32 -9.16
N CYS A 110 3.97 -1.15 -9.02
CA CYS A 110 4.74 -1.22 -7.78
C CYS A 110 5.55 0.06 -7.46
N GLU A 111 6.10 0.75 -8.46
CA GLU A 111 6.78 2.04 -8.23
C GLU A 111 5.79 3.09 -7.72
N LYS A 112 4.62 3.22 -8.37
CA LYS A 112 3.55 4.13 -7.94
C LYS A 112 3.14 3.82 -6.51
N MET A 113 2.87 2.55 -6.21
CA MET A 113 2.46 2.07 -4.90
C MET A 113 3.49 2.40 -3.82
N SER A 114 4.75 2.05 -4.05
CA SER A 114 5.84 2.24 -3.09
C SER A 114 6.06 3.71 -2.77
N ARG A 115 6.11 4.56 -3.80
CA ARG A 115 6.44 5.98 -3.63
C ARG A 115 5.26 6.77 -3.06
N VAL A 116 4.01 6.40 -3.39
CA VAL A 116 2.82 6.98 -2.75
C VAL A 116 2.69 6.53 -1.30
N HIS A 117 3.05 5.28 -0.98
CA HIS A 117 3.06 4.80 0.40
C HIS A 117 4.03 5.62 1.26
N ASN A 118 5.27 5.78 0.79
CA ASN A 118 6.33 6.47 1.54
C ASN A 118 6.16 8.01 1.56
N GLY A 119 5.81 8.62 0.43
CA GLY A 119 5.77 10.08 0.28
C GLY A 119 4.38 10.71 0.29
N GLY A 120 3.33 9.92 0.53
CA GLY A 120 1.95 10.40 0.51
C GLY A 120 1.42 10.74 -0.90
N PRO A 121 0.41 11.63 -1.03
CA PRO A 121 -0.37 11.79 -2.27
C PRO A 121 0.43 12.21 -3.50
N GLY A 122 1.56 12.89 -3.32
CA GLY A 122 2.48 13.32 -4.38
C GLY A 122 3.80 12.56 -4.40
N GLY A 123 3.95 11.52 -3.57
CA GLY A 123 5.24 10.88 -3.29
C GLY A 123 5.95 10.36 -4.54
N CYS A 124 5.21 9.85 -5.53
CA CYS A 124 5.76 9.39 -6.81
C CYS A 124 6.33 10.49 -7.72
N ARG A 125 6.15 11.77 -7.38
CA ARG A 125 6.79 12.90 -8.08
C ARG A 125 7.95 13.49 -7.30
N SER A 126 8.14 13.10 -6.05
CA SER A 126 9.21 13.59 -5.19
C SER A 126 10.45 12.70 -5.29
N SER A 127 11.62 13.29 -5.53
CA SER A 127 12.90 12.55 -5.55
C SER A 127 13.26 11.95 -4.19
N SER A 128 12.70 12.48 -3.09
CA SER A 128 12.90 11.95 -1.73
C SER A 128 12.49 10.47 -1.58
N THR A 129 11.54 10.00 -2.40
CA THR A 129 11.04 8.61 -2.35
C THR A 129 11.82 7.65 -3.25
N ASN A 130 12.83 8.13 -4.00
CA ASN A 130 13.62 7.29 -4.90
C ASN A 130 14.42 6.23 -4.15
N GLY A 131 14.98 6.59 -2.97
CA GLY A 131 15.71 5.65 -2.12
C GLY A 131 14.80 4.52 -1.61
N TYR A 132 13.61 4.88 -1.14
CA TYR A 132 12.58 3.93 -0.73
C TYR A 132 12.22 2.98 -1.89
N TRP A 133 11.95 3.52 -3.08
CA TRP A 133 11.65 2.71 -4.26
C TRP A 133 12.79 1.75 -4.61
N ALA A 134 14.05 2.20 -4.57
CA ALA A 134 15.19 1.33 -4.89
C ALA A 134 15.25 0.08 -3.99
N VAL A 135 14.89 0.22 -2.71
CA VAL A 135 14.81 -0.92 -1.77
C VAL A 135 13.67 -1.86 -2.14
N ILE A 136 12.48 -1.33 -2.41
CA ILE A 136 11.31 -2.16 -2.78
C ILE A 136 11.53 -2.86 -4.12
N LYS A 137 12.08 -2.16 -5.12
CA LYS A 137 12.43 -2.72 -6.43
C LYS A 137 13.33 -3.94 -6.29
N LYS A 138 14.37 -3.86 -5.44
CA LYS A 138 15.29 -4.99 -5.21
C LYS A 138 14.58 -6.22 -4.61
N CYS A 139 13.58 -6.01 -3.77
CA CYS A 139 12.77 -7.11 -3.20
C CYS A 139 11.74 -7.65 -4.22
N HIS A 140 11.12 -6.76 -4.99
CA HIS A 140 10.08 -7.10 -5.96
C HIS A 140 10.65 -7.80 -7.20
N GLY A 141 11.92 -7.59 -7.56
CA GLY A 141 12.61 -8.26 -8.67
C GLY A 141 12.54 -7.46 -9.96
#